data_AF-A0A6G3Z1H3-F1
#
_entry.id   AF-A0A6G3Z1H3-F1
#
_cell.length_a   1.000
_cell.length_b   1.000
_cell.length_c   1.000
_cell.angle_alpha   90.00
_cell.angle_beta   90.00
_cell.angle_gamma   90.00
#
_symmetry.space_group_name_H-M   'P 1'
#
loop_
_entity.id
_entity.type
_entity.pdbx_description
1 polymer ?
#
loop_
_entity_poly.entity_id
_entity_poly.type
_entity_poly.pdbx_seq_one_letter_code
_entity_poly.pdbx_strand_id
1 'polypeptide(L)'
;MDGRDVDAKCMSAQSSCSGFTSLSSAFTLANVVSLYAALGQHETVLQILQNPDLPQQLLLSTPYQFTKILGQVAKAYAETEQHDHALQILEGVRPSDQDAVRRQLVELYANIGDFDRADAIIHQMTDVALQVQQTSQLVAQAVIAEQSEEAQGFLDQALHSPLTAQDPYHPALILAEVAAHLMAQQHPKGLEYLAQAQERLSTVELQNPHAPRVLLTMADGYIAAGERESARPLLDQVLQWVQSASVPYEGSPAVSTENTADYDFKALEFRVLVLRYASAGWFTRAIAIAENIPAEYCRFRETLFREMLLQAIEAKQLDAASDIFAQMQ
;
A
#
# COMPACT_ATOMS: atom_id res chain seq x y z
N MET A 1 38.30 13.08 -15.70
CA MET A 1 38.20 11.67 -16.15
C MET A 1 37.03 11.63 -17.11
N ASP A 2 37.30 11.36 -18.38
CA ASP A 2 36.39 11.59 -19.50
C ASP A 2 35.40 10.42 -19.61
N GLY A 3 34.10 10.69 -19.80
CA GLY A 3 33.01 9.68 -19.75
C GLY A 3 33.18 8.50 -20.73
N ARG A 4 34.02 8.67 -21.76
CA ARG A 4 34.37 7.63 -22.75
C ARG A 4 35.18 6.47 -22.19
N ASP A 5 35.82 6.63 -21.03
CA ASP A 5 36.67 5.60 -20.42
C ASP A 5 35.87 4.62 -19.53
N VAL A 6 34.61 4.95 -19.22
CA VAL A 6 33.69 4.08 -18.48
C VAL A 6 32.98 3.11 -19.43
N ASP A 7 32.56 3.59 -20.61
CA ASP A 7 31.90 2.78 -21.65
C ASP A 7 32.79 1.64 -22.15
N ALA A 8 34.08 1.91 -22.37
CA ALA A 8 35.05 0.91 -22.84
C ALA A 8 35.30 -0.21 -21.80
N LYS A 9 35.27 0.12 -20.50
CA LYS A 9 35.45 -0.86 -19.42
C LYS A 9 34.21 -1.72 -19.21
N CYS A 10 33.01 -1.15 -19.32
CA CYS A 10 31.76 -1.90 -19.27
C CYS A 10 31.63 -2.89 -20.45
N MET A 11 32.00 -2.49 -21.66
CA MET A 11 31.96 -3.39 -22.83
C MET A 11 33.01 -4.52 -22.75
N SER A 12 34.17 -4.27 -22.13
CA SER A 12 35.20 -5.31 -21.92
C SER A 12 34.84 -6.34 -20.86
N ALA A 13 33.92 -6.01 -19.93
CA ALA A 13 33.43 -6.93 -18.90
C ALA A 13 32.38 -7.92 -19.45
N GLN A 14 31.70 -7.60 -20.56
CA GLN A 14 30.71 -8.48 -21.19
C GLN A 14 31.32 -9.74 -21.83
N SER A 15 32.56 -9.67 -22.33
CA SER A 15 33.21 -10.80 -23.02
C SER A 15 33.89 -11.81 -22.08
N SER A 16 34.03 -11.50 -20.79
CA SER A 16 34.78 -12.28 -19.81
C SER A 16 33.92 -13.01 -18.77
N CYS A 17 32.59 -12.84 -18.81
CA CYS A 17 31.65 -13.42 -17.83
C CYS A 17 30.87 -14.64 -18.37
N SER A 18 31.54 -15.59 -19.03
CA SER A 18 30.89 -16.82 -19.56
C SER A 18 30.73 -17.94 -18.52
N GLY A 19 30.95 -17.67 -17.22
CA GLY A 19 30.95 -18.69 -16.16
C GLY A 19 30.12 -18.40 -14.92
N PHE A 20 29.46 -17.24 -14.80
CA PHE A 20 28.60 -16.95 -13.65
C PHE A 20 27.15 -17.30 -13.96
N THR A 21 26.54 -18.07 -13.07
CA THR A 21 25.17 -18.58 -13.13
C THR A 21 24.18 -17.49 -13.53
N SER A 22 23.25 -17.84 -14.45
CA SER A 22 22.29 -16.95 -15.12
C SER A 22 21.42 -16.09 -14.19
N LEU A 23 21.30 -16.47 -12.92
CA LEU A 23 20.61 -15.69 -11.89
C LEU A 23 21.45 -14.51 -11.40
N SER A 24 22.75 -14.70 -11.15
CA SER A 24 23.62 -13.63 -10.61
C SER A 24 23.83 -12.48 -11.60
N SER A 25 23.86 -12.77 -12.90
CA SER A 25 23.97 -11.76 -13.95
C SER A 25 22.70 -10.90 -14.04
N ALA A 26 21.51 -11.49 -13.88
CA ALA A 26 20.24 -10.78 -13.90
C ALA A 26 20.10 -9.79 -12.73
N PHE A 27 20.46 -10.21 -11.51
CA PHE A 27 20.51 -9.32 -10.33
C PHE A 27 21.55 -8.19 -10.48
N THR A 28 22.71 -8.50 -11.06
CA THR A 28 23.77 -7.51 -11.26
C THR A 28 23.32 -6.47 -12.28
N LEU A 29 22.71 -6.90 -13.39
CA LEU A 29 22.17 -6.01 -14.39
C LEU A 29 21.04 -5.14 -13.82
N ALA A 30 20.13 -5.75 -13.05
CA ALA A 30 19.08 -5.05 -12.34
C ALA A 30 19.60 -3.87 -11.51
N ASN A 31 20.61 -4.14 -10.67
CA ASN A 31 21.24 -3.11 -9.84
C ASN A 31 21.95 -2.04 -10.68
N VAL A 32 22.60 -2.43 -11.78
CA VAL A 32 23.25 -1.48 -12.70
C VAL A 32 22.23 -0.57 -13.38
N VAL A 33 21.10 -1.12 -13.84
CA VAL A 33 20.00 -0.34 -14.42
C VAL A 33 19.41 0.61 -13.39
N SER A 34 19.14 0.14 -12.16
CA SER A 34 18.69 1.00 -11.06
C SER A 34 19.68 2.11 -10.73
N LEU A 35 20.99 1.83 -10.78
CA LEU A 35 22.03 2.81 -10.50
C LEU A 35 22.11 3.87 -11.61
N TYR A 36 22.07 3.47 -12.88
CA TYR A 36 22.01 4.40 -14.01
C TYR A 36 20.74 5.25 -14.01
N ALA A 37 19.59 4.65 -13.66
CA ALA A 37 18.34 5.39 -13.48
C ALA A 37 18.47 6.43 -12.37
N ALA A 38 19.04 6.07 -11.21
CA ALA A 38 19.28 6.98 -10.10
C ALA A 38 20.30 8.09 -10.41
N LEU A 39 21.18 7.86 -11.38
CA LEU A 39 22.19 8.83 -11.84
C LEU A 39 21.70 9.72 -13.01
N GLY A 40 20.43 9.63 -13.40
CA GLY A 40 19.89 10.43 -14.50
C GLY A 40 20.24 9.92 -15.91
N GLN A 41 20.85 8.73 -16.02
CA GLN A 41 21.30 8.17 -17.31
C GLN A 41 20.21 7.34 -17.98
N HIS A 42 19.08 7.99 -18.24
CA HIS A 42 17.86 7.33 -18.71
C HIS A 42 18.03 6.71 -20.11
N GLU A 43 18.74 7.39 -21.02
CA GLU A 43 19.02 6.89 -22.37
C GLU A 43 19.81 5.57 -22.33
N THR A 44 20.83 5.48 -21.48
CA THR A 44 21.63 4.26 -21.26
C THR A 44 20.76 3.14 -20.71
N VAL A 45 19.87 3.48 -19.77
CA VAL A 45 18.89 2.54 -19.23
C VAL A 45 17.95 2.01 -20.33
N LEU A 46 17.46 2.86 -21.24
CA LEU A 46 16.62 2.43 -22.37
C LEU A 46 17.38 1.48 -23.30
N GLN A 47 18.61 1.81 -23.66
CA GLN A 47 19.43 0.95 -24.52
C GLN A 47 19.67 -0.42 -23.90
N ILE A 48 19.85 -0.49 -22.57
CA ILE A 48 19.97 -1.75 -21.85
C ILE A 48 18.66 -2.53 -21.89
N LEU A 49 17.51 -1.87 -21.70
CA LEU A 49 16.19 -2.52 -21.71
C LEU A 49 15.70 -2.92 -23.11
N GLN A 50 16.07 -2.18 -24.15
CA GLN A 50 15.73 -2.44 -25.55
C GLN A 50 16.59 -3.53 -26.20
N ASN A 51 17.66 -3.96 -25.53
CA ASN A 51 18.49 -5.06 -26.02
C ASN A 51 17.65 -6.36 -26.05
N PRO A 52 17.42 -6.99 -27.21
CA PRO A 52 16.52 -8.14 -27.34
C PRO A 52 16.96 -9.39 -26.54
N ASP A 53 18.24 -9.49 -26.16
CA ASP A 53 18.78 -10.64 -25.43
C ASP A 53 18.62 -10.53 -23.90
N LEU A 54 18.32 -9.34 -23.38
CA LEU A 54 18.29 -9.03 -21.95
C LEU A 54 16.92 -9.25 -21.26
N PRO A 55 15.77 -8.85 -21.84
CA PRO A 55 14.46 -8.99 -21.23
C PRO A 55 14.13 -10.44 -20.88
N GLN A 56 14.44 -11.42 -21.73
CA GLN A 56 14.05 -12.81 -21.49
C GLN A 56 14.75 -13.41 -20.26
N GLN A 57 16.03 -13.11 -20.02
CA GLN A 57 16.75 -13.65 -18.86
C GLN A 57 16.36 -12.95 -17.54
N LEU A 58 16.07 -11.65 -17.56
CA LEU A 58 15.55 -10.92 -16.38
C LEU A 58 14.09 -11.28 -16.04
N LEU A 59 13.23 -11.40 -17.06
CA LEU A 59 11.81 -11.77 -16.91
C LEU A 59 11.63 -13.16 -16.29
N LEU A 60 12.51 -14.10 -16.64
CA LEU A 60 12.41 -15.50 -16.19
C LEU A 60 12.99 -15.75 -14.79
N SER A 61 13.92 -14.92 -14.32
CA SER A 61 14.71 -15.20 -13.12
C SER A 61 14.19 -14.50 -11.87
N THR A 62 13.66 -13.27 -12.00
CA THR A 62 13.18 -12.45 -10.87
C THR A 62 12.08 -11.45 -11.30
N PRO A 63 10.84 -11.89 -11.53
CA PRO A 63 9.80 -11.03 -12.10
C PRO A 63 9.46 -9.81 -11.23
N TYR A 64 9.50 -9.98 -9.90
CA TYR A 64 9.28 -8.90 -8.94
C TYR A 64 10.35 -7.80 -9.03
N GLN A 65 11.63 -8.19 -9.12
CA GLN A 65 12.72 -7.21 -9.25
C GLN A 65 12.67 -6.50 -10.59
N PHE A 66 12.34 -7.23 -11.66
CA PHE A 66 12.16 -6.66 -12.99
C PHE A 66 11.10 -5.56 -12.99
N THR A 67 9.94 -5.83 -12.40
CA THR A 67 8.84 -4.85 -12.26
C THR A 67 9.29 -3.61 -11.48
N LYS A 68 10.06 -3.80 -10.40
CA LYS A 68 10.60 -2.69 -9.61
C LYS A 68 11.57 -1.83 -10.41
N ILE A 69 12.46 -2.44 -11.19
CA ILE A 69 13.41 -1.72 -12.05
C ILE A 69 12.67 -0.96 -13.12
N LEU A 70 11.74 -1.60 -13.84
CA LEU A 70 10.95 -0.94 -14.87
C LEU A 70 10.15 0.24 -14.31
N GLY A 71 9.58 0.11 -13.11
CA GLY A 71 8.94 1.24 -12.44
C GLY A 71 9.90 2.39 -12.09
N GLN A 72 11.14 2.09 -11.66
CA GLN A 72 12.17 3.12 -11.47
C GLN A 72 12.58 3.79 -12.78
N VAL A 73 12.66 3.04 -13.88
CA VAL A 73 12.97 3.60 -15.21
C VAL A 73 11.84 4.48 -15.70
N ALA A 74 10.59 4.01 -15.60
CA ALA A 74 9.41 4.77 -15.98
C ALA A 74 9.32 6.08 -15.16
N LYS A 75 9.62 6.01 -13.85
CA LYS A 75 9.74 7.18 -12.99
C LYS A 75 10.78 8.17 -13.51
N ALA A 76 11.97 7.69 -13.81
CA ALA A 76 13.07 8.47 -14.37
C ALA A 76 12.69 9.21 -15.68
N TYR A 77 11.98 8.53 -16.58
CA TYR A 77 11.47 9.16 -17.81
C TYR A 77 10.47 10.27 -17.51
N ALA A 78 9.51 10.01 -16.64
CA ALA A 78 8.51 10.99 -16.29
C ALA A 78 9.11 12.19 -15.51
N GLU A 79 10.18 12.01 -14.72
CA GLU A 79 10.94 13.10 -14.08
C GLU A 79 11.68 14.01 -15.09
N THR A 80 11.96 13.51 -16.29
CA THR A 80 12.59 14.27 -17.38
C THR A 80 11.59 14.71 -18.46
N GLU A 81 10.30 14.76 -18.12
CA GLU A 81 9.18 15.14 -19.00
C GLU A 81 8.99 14.24 -20.22
N GLN A 82 9.62 13.05 -20.23
CA GLN A 82 9.55 12.07 -21.31
C GLN A 82 8.43 11.06 -21.05
N HIS A 83 7.21 11.57 -20.91
CA HIS A 83 6.04 10.82 -20.46
C HIS A 83 5.67 9.64 -21.37
N ASP A 84 5.79 9.81 -22.69
CA ASP A 84 5.51 8.74 -23.65
C ASP A 84 6.43 7.52 -23.44
N HIS A 85 7.70 7.76 -23.10
CA HIS A 85 8.65 6.70 -22.78
C HIS A 85 8.31 6.02 -21.45
N ALA A 86 7.88 6.79 -20.44
CA ALA A 86 7.41 6.23 -19.18
C ALA A 86 6.21 5.28 -19.38
N LEU A 87 5.28 5.65 -20.26
CA LEU A 87 4.13 4.80 -20.62
C LEU A 87 4.54 3.60 -21.48
N GLN A 88 5.49 3.75 -22.39
CA GLN A 88 6.01 2.64 -23.20
C GLN A 88 6.63 1.53 -22.34
N ILE A 89 7.29 1.90 -21.23
CA ILE A 89 7.79 0.91 -20.27
C ILE A 89 6.66 0.06 -19.69
N LEU A 90 5.48 0.64 -19.46
CA LEU A 90 4.29 -0.07 -18.97
C LEU A 90 3.83 -1.16 -19.94
N GLU A 91 3.86 -0.88 -21.24
CA GLU A 91 3.46 -1.82 -22.29
C GLU A 91 4.40 -3.04 -22.38
N GLY A 92 5.67 -2.87 -21.98
CA GLY A 92 6.67 -3.94 -21.92
C GLY A 92 6.58 -4.84 -20.69
N VAL A 93 5.73 -4.50 -19.71
CA VAL A 93 5.54 -5.24 -18.46
C VAL A 93 4.47 -6.31 -18.64
N ARG A 94 4.63 -7.47 -17.99
CA ARG A 94 3.61 -8.54 -17.98
C ARG A 94 2.29 -7.98 -17.43
N PRO A 95 1.13 -8.34 -17.99
CA PRO A 95 -0.16 -7.82 -17.53
C PRO A 95 -0.39 -7.91 -16.01
N SER A 96 0.04 -9.02 -15.38
CA SER A 96 -0.08 -9.23 -13.93
C SER A 96 0.70 -8.23 -13.06
N ASP A 97 1.73 -7.59 -13.64
CA ASP A 97 2.65 -6.72 -12.92
C ASP A 97 2.42 -5.23 -13.28
N GLN A 98 1.56 -4.95 -14.27
CA GLN A 98 1.34 -3.59 -14.77
C GLN A 98 0.79 -2.67 -13.68
N ASP A 99 -0.14 -3.15 -12.84
CA ASP A 99 -0.74 -2.35 -11.76
C ASP A 99 0.30 -1.91 -10.70
N ALA A 100 1.35 -2.70 -10.48
CA ALA A 100 2.45 -2.31 -9.62
C ALA A 100 3.30 -1.18 -10.22
N VAL A 101 3.48 -1.16 -11.55
CA VAL A 101 4.18 -0.08 -12.25
C VAL A 101 3.30 1.16 -12.35
N ARG A 102 2.01 1.00 -12.65
CA ARG A 102 1.02 2.08 -12.67
C ARG A 102 1.01 2.83 -11.34
N ARG A 103 0.99 2.12 -10.20
CA ARG A 103 1.09 2.71 -8.85
C ARG A 103 2.28 3.66 -8.71
N GLN A 104 3.46 3.24 -9.16
CA GLN A 104 4.67 4.08 -9.05
C GLN A 104 4.59 5.33 -9.92
N LEU A 105 3.97 5.23 -11.10
CA LEU A 105 3.75 6.37 -11.98
C LEU A 105 2.70 7.34 -11.40
N VAL A 106 1.59 6.82 -10.84
CA VAL A 106 0.59 7.64 -10.14
C VAL A 106 1.24 8.44 -9.02
N GLU A 107 2.01 7.76 -8.16
CA GLU A 107 2.73 8.42 -7.07
C GLU A 107 3.69 9.49 -7.60
N LEU A 108 4.43 9.23 -8.68
CA LEU A 108 5.32 10.23 -9.26
C LEU A 108 4.54 11.45 -9.77
N TYR A 109 3.54 11.23 -10.64
CA TYR A 109 2.79 12.31 -11.28
C TYR A 109 2.10 13.20 -10.27
N ALA A 110 1.48 12.59 -9.26
CA ALA A 110 0.84 13.34 -8.19
C ALA A 110 1.85 14.11 -7.32
N ASN A 111 3.06 13.55 -7.08
CA ASN A 111 4.11 14.27 -6.34
C ASN A 111 4.67 15.49 -7.09
N ILE A 112 4.65 15.50 -8.43
CA ILE A 112 5.05 16.65 -9.25
C ILE A 112 3.87 17.59 -9.55
N GLY A 113 2.68 17.32 -9.01
CA GLY A 113 1.47 18.13 -9.18
C GLY A 113 0.68 17.88 -10.47
N ASP A 114 1.04 16.85 -11.24
CA ASP A 114 0.36 16.47 -12.48
C ASP A 114 -0.77 15.46 -12.18
N PHE A 115 -1.82 15.96 -11.51
CA PHE A 115 -2.92 15.13 -11.03
C PHE A 115 -3.75 14.51 -12.16
N ASP A 116 -3.89 15.21 -13.29
CA ASP A 116 -4.64 14.70 -14.45
C ASP A 116 -4.01 13.44 -15.03
N ARG A 117 -2.67 13.40 -15.16
CA ARG A 117 -1.99 12.19 -15.64
C ARG A 117 -2.03 11.07 -14.62
N ALA A 118 -1.90 11.39 -13.34
CA ALA A 118 -2.05 10.41 -12.28
C ALA A 118 -3.44 9.77 -12.31
N ASP A 119 -4.51 10.57 -12.43
CA ASP A 119 -5.89 10.09 -12.54
C ASP A 119 -6.12 9.22 -13.78
N ALA A 120 -5.57 9.62 -14.93
CA ALA A 120 -5.67 8.85 -16.17
C ALA A 120 -5.03 7.45 -16.04
N ILE A 121 -3.94 7.31 -15.27
CA ILE A 121 -3.30 6.02 -15.02
C ILE A 121 -4.10 5.18 -14.01
N ILE A 122 -4.69 5.80 -12.99
CA ILE A 122 -5.55 5.12 -12.01
C ILE A 122 -6.73 4.44 -12.73
N HIS A 123 -7.34 5.11 -13.70
CA HIS A 123 -8.45 4.56 -14.49
C HIS A 123 -8.08 3.36 -15.38
N GLN A 124 -6.79 3.09 -15.57
CA GLN A 124 -6.29 1.93 -16.32
C GLN A 124 -5.95 0.74 -15.41
N MET A 125 -6.06 0.89 -14.09
CA MET A 125 -5.81 -0.20 -13.15
C MET A 125 -6.89 -1.27 -13.24
N THR A 126 -6.47 -2.53 -13.11
CA THR A 126 -7.40 -3.67 -13.15
C THR A 126 -7.80 -4.15 -11.75
N ASP A 127 -6.92 -3.97 -10.77
CA ASP A 127 -7.21 -4.22 -9.36
C ASP A 127 -8.04 -3.07 -8.76
N VAL A 128 -9.31 -3.36 -8.49
CA VAL A 128 -10.27 -2.42 -7.89
C VAL A 128 -9.82 -1.92 -6.52
N ALA A 129 -9.24 -2.78 -5.69
CA ALA A 129 -8.79 -2.38 -4.35
C ALA A 129 -7.63 -1.40 -4.46
N LEU A 130 -6.72 -1.65 -5.40
CA LEU A 130 -5.63 -0.72 -5.68
C LEU A 130 -6.15 0.58 -6.29
N GLN A 131 -7.12 0.53 -7.19
CA GLN A 131 -7.71 1.71 -7.79
C GLN A 131 -8.33 2.63 -6.72
N VAL A 132 -9.14 2.08 -5.79
CA VAL A 132 -9.70 2.81 -4.65
C VAL A 132 -8.60 3.48 -3.80
N GLN A 133 -7.53 2.73 -3.50
CA GLN A 133 -6.41 3.25 -2.71
C GLN A 133 -5.72 4.42 -3.42
N GLN A 134 -5.43 4.27 -4.72
CA GLN A 134 -4.71 5.29 -5.48
C GLN A 134 -5.57 6.53 -5.72
N THR A 135 -6.87 6.37 -6.00
CA THR A 135 -7.81 7.50 -6.07
C THR A 135 -7.88 8.27 -4.76
N SER A 136 -7.97 7.57 -3.63
CA SER A 136 -8.03 8.20 -2.30
C SER A 136 -6.76 8.99 -1.98
N GLN A 137 -5.60 8.43 -2.33
CA GLN A 137 -4.31 9.10 -2.18
C GLN A 137 -4.20 10.33 -3.09
N LEU A 138 -4.64 10.24 -4.36
CA LEU A 138 -4.64 11.34 -5.32
C LEU A 138 -5.47 12.52 -4.80
N VAL A 139 -6.71 12.26 -4.36
CA VAL A 139 -7.60 13.27 -3.80
C VAL A 139 -6.95 13.94 -2.59
N ALA A 140 -6.40 13.16 -1.65
CA ALA A 140 -5.73 13.72 -0.48
C ALA A 140 -4.53 14.60 -0.85
N GLN A 141 -3.70 14.18 -1.81
CA GLN A 141 -2.56 14.96 -2.28
C GLN A 141 -2.98 16.26 -2.97
N ALA A 142 -4.02 16.22 -3.82
CA ALA A 142 -4.58 17.43 -4.43
C ALA A 142 -5.16 18.40 -3.39
N VAL A 143 -5.79 17.90 -2.32
CA VAL A 143 -6.23 18.72 -1.19
C VAL A 143 -5.04 19.40 -0.50
N ILE A 144 -3.96 18.65 -0.25
CA ILE A 144 -2.75 19.16 0.41
C ILE A 144 -2.03 20.19 -0.46
N ALA A 145 -2.05 20.01 -1.79
CA ALA A 145 -1.51 20.95 -2.76
C ALA A 145 -2.40 22.21 -2.95
N GLU A 146 -3.45 22.36 -2.15
CA GLU A 146 -4.45 23.44 -2.20
C GLU A 146 -5.26 23.50 -3.52
N GLN A 147 -5.19 22.47 -4.36
CA GLN A 147 -6.00 22.30 -5.58
C GLN A 147 -7.38 21.73 -5.26
N SER A 148 -8.14 22.48 -4.47
CA SER A 148 -9.41 22.01 -3.91
C SER A 148 -10.48 21.71 -4.97
N GLU A 149 -10.47 22.41 -6.12
CA GLU A 149 -11.43 22.16 -7.21
C GLU A 149 -11.13 20.83 -7.94
N GLU A 150 -9.85 20.58 -8.25
CA GLU A 150 -9.40 19.32 -8.85
C GLU A 150 -9.64 18.15 -7.90
N ALA A 151 -9.27 18.30 -6.62
CA ALA A 151 -9.50 17.28 -5.60
C ALA A 151 -10.98 16.89 -5.49
N GLN A 152 -11.88 17.89 -5.52
CA GLN A 152 -13.32 17.64 -5.50
C GLN A 152 -13.77 16.97 -6.79
N GLY A 153 -13.23 17.37 -7.94
CA GLY A 153 -13.49 16.73 -9.24
C GLY A 153 -13.13 15.25 -9.25
N PHE A 154 -11.92 14.90 -8.80
CA PHE A 154 -11.48 13.50 -8.69
C PHE A 154 -12.35 12.71 -7.70
N LEU A 155 -12.70 13.30 -6.56
CA LEU A 155 -13.56 12.66 -5.58
C LEU A 155 -14.97 12.41 -6.15
N ASP A 156 -15.56 13.39 -6.80
CA ASP A 156 -16.89 13.24 -7.41
C ASP A 156 -16.86 12.16 -8.49
N GLN A 157 -15.84 12.12 -9.33
CA GLN A 157 -15.65 11.05 -10.31
C GLN A 157 -15.54 9.68 -9.64
N ALA A 158 -14.73 9.56 -8.58
CA ALA A 158 -14.56 8.33 -7.83
C ALA A 158 -15.87 7.82 -7.22
N LEU A 159 -16.62 8.73 -6.59
CA LEU A 159 -17.88 8.43 -5.92
C LEU A 159 -19.00 8.02 -6.89
N HIS A 160 -18.95 8.48 -8.14
CA HIS A 160 -19.92 8.14 -9.20
C HIS A 160 -19.39 7.09 -10.19
N SER A 161 -18.22 6.51 -9.93
CA SER A 161 -17.61 5.53 -10.82
C SER A 161 -18.38 4.20 -10.82
N PRO A 162 -18.23 3.37 -11.88
CA PRO A 162 -18.75 2.00 -11.86
C PRO A 162 -18.21 1.14 -10.71
N LEU A 163 -17.10 1.54 -10.06
CA LEU A 163 -16.52 0.85 -8.90
C LEU A 163 -17.42 0.99 -7.68
N THR A 164 -17.92 2.20 -7.42
CA THR A 164 -18.81 2.48 -6.30
C THR A 164 -20.23 1.97 -6.53
N ALA A 165 -20.63 1.78 -7.79
CA ALA A 165 -21.89 1.14 -8.13
C ALA A 165 -21.90 -0.38 -7.80
N GLN A 166 -20.73 -1.03 -7.78
CA GLN A 166 -20.61 -2.47 -7.53
C GLN A 166 -20.65 -2.83 -6.04
N ASP A 167 -20.14 -1.95 -5.17
CA ASP A 167 -20.15 -2.16 -3.73
C ASP A 167 -20.60 -0.88 -3.00
N PRO A 168 -21.73 -0.91 -2.26
CA PRO A 168 -22.23 0.24 -1.52
C PRO A 168 -21.26 0.77 -0.44
N TYR A 169 -20.22 0.01 -0.07
CA TYR A 169 -19.19 0.42 0.88
C TYR A 169 -18.04 1.21 0.26
N HIS A 170 -17.78 1.08 -1.05
CA HIS A 170 -16.67 1.78 -1.70
C HIS A 170 -16.74 3.31 -1.54
N PRO A 171 -17.92 3.98 -1.64
CA PRO A 171 -18.02 5.41 -1.33
C PRO A 171 -17.51 5.79 0.07
N ALA A 172 -17.94 5.05 1.09
CA ALA A 172 -17.53 5.30 2.48
C ALA A 172 -16.03 4.99 2.68
N LEU A 173 -15.54 3.95 2.01
CA LEU A 173 -14.13 3.54 2.05
C LEU A 173 -13.22 4.59 1.42
N ILE A 174 -13.56 5.12 0.23
CA ILE A 174 -12.79 6.18 -0.43
C ILE A 174 -12.69 7.40 0.49
N LEU A 175 -13.82 7.85 1.06
CA LEU A 175 -13.84 8.98 1.98
C LEU A 175 -13.00 8.73 3.24
N ALA A 176 -13.07 7.53 3.81
CA ALA A 176 -12.27 7.14 4.97
C ALA A 176 -10.77 7.09 4.66
N GLU A 177 -10.37 6.56 3.49
CA GLU A 177 -8.97 6.49 3.06
C GLU A 177 -8.41 7.89 2.75
N VAL A 178 -9.17 8.75 2.05
CA VAL A 178 -8.83 10.17 1.87
C VAL A 178 -8.58 10.83 3.23
N ALA A 179 -9.51 10.63 4.17
CA ALA A 179 -9.38 11.20 5.49
C ALA A 179 -8.15 10.68 6.24
N ALA A 180 -7.87 9.38 6.20
CA ALA A 180 -6.71 8.78 6.84
C ALA A 180 -5.39 9.36 6.28
N HIS A 181 -5.30 9.55 4.96
CA HIS A 181 -4.14 10.20 4.33
C HIS A 181 -3.97 11.65 4.77
N LEU A 182 -5.06 12.42 4.86
CA LEU A 182 -5.03 13.81 5.34
C LEU A 182 -4.64 13.89 6.82
N MET A 183 -5.16 12.99 7.65
CA MET A 183 -4.86 12.93 9.08
C MET A 183 -3.41 12.53 9.36
N ALA A 184 -2.85 11.60 8.59
CA ALA A 184 -1.44 11.25 8.68
C ALA A 184 -0.52 12.47 8.45
N GLN A 185 -1.00 13.45 7.69
CA GLN A 185 -0.31 14.72 7.41
C GLN A 185 -0.83 15.88 8.27
N GLN A 186 -1.64 15.61 9.30
CA GLN A 186 -2.22 16.60 10.22
C GLN A 186 -3.07 17.66 9.51
N HIS A 187 -3.66 17.31 8.36
CA HIS A 187 -4.47 18.22 7.57
C HIS A 187 -5.93 18.23 8.08
N PRO A 188 -6.48 19.39 8.50
CA PRO A 188 -7.75 19.46 9.25
C PRO A 188 -8.97 18.98 8.46
N LYS A 189 -8.97 19.13 7.12
CA LYS A 189 -10.05 18.61 6.26
C LYS A 189 -10.26 17.09 6.39
N GLY A 190 -9.31 16.34 6.95
CA GLY A 190 -9.51 14.93 7.24
C GLY A 190 -10.75 14.68 8.10
N LEU A 191 -11.08 15.57 9.06
CA LEU A 191 -12.23 15.37 9.96
C LEU A 191 -13.55 15.51 9.20
N GLU A 192 -13.58 16.42 8.22
CA GLU A 192 -14.74 16.60 7.34
C GLU A 192 -14.99 15.35 6.50
N TYR A 193 -13.93 14.75 5.94
CA TYR A 193 -14.05 13.50 5.18
C TYR A 193 -14.41 12.29 6.06
N LEU A 194 -13.94 12.21 7.31
CA LEU A 194 -14.40 11.18 8.26
C LEU A 194 -15.90 11.30 8.55
N ALA A 195 -16.40 12.53 8.74
CA ALA A 195 -17.82 12.76 8.97
C ALA A 195 -18.66 12.34 7.76
N GLN A 196 -18.20 12.66 6.54
CA GLN A 196 -18.85 12.21 5.30
C GLN A 196 -18.81 10.68 5.16
N ALA A 197 -17.68 10.02 5.47
CA ALA A 197 -17.57 8.57 5.45
C ALA A 197 -18.57 7.92 6.42
N GLN A 198 -18.74 8.49 7.61
CA GLN A 198 -19.69 8.02 8.62
C GLN A 198 -21.15 8.17 8.16
N GLU A 199 -21.48 9.30 7.54
CA GLU A 199 -22.81 9.52 6.96
C GLU A 199 -23.13 8.46 5.91
N ARG A 200 -22.20 8.19 4.99
CA ARG A 200 -22.37 7.14 3.97
C ARG A 200 -22.55 5.77 4.61
N LEU A 201 -21.71 5.41 5.58
CA LEU A 201 -21.77 4.10 6.23
C LEU A 201 -23.10 3.89 6.97
N SER A 202 -23.69 4.95 7.54
CA SER A 202 -24.98 4.87 8.25
C SER A 202 -26.16 4.45 7.36
N THR A 203 -25.99 4.55 6.04
CA THR A 203 -27.00 4.16 5.05
C THR A 203 -26.87 2.71 4.55
N VAL A 204 -25.87 1.97 5.02
CA VAL A 204 -25.53 0.61 4.54
C VAL A 204 -25.63 -0.42 5.66
N GLU A 205 -26.17 -1.62 5.37
CA GLU A 205 -26.32 -2.71 6.35
C GLU A 205 -24.99 -3.41 6.68
N LEU A 206 -24.53 -3.29 7.93
CA LEU A 206 -23.23 -3.74 8.47
C LEU A 206 -22.90 -5.25 8.41
N GLN A 207 -23.74 -6.08 7.78
CA GLN A 207 -23.52 -7.53 7.67
C GLN A 207 -22.55 -7.93 6.56
N ASN A 208 -22.09 -6.97 5.74
CA ASN A 208 -21.17 -7.20 4.63
C ASN A 208 -19.71 -7.42 5.13
N PRO A 209 -18.95 -8.36 4.54
CA PRO A 209 -17.55 -8.60 4.88
C PRO A 209 -16.59 -7.41 4.67
N HIS A 210 -16.97 -6.37 3.93
CA HIS A 210 -16.17 -5.16 3.73
C HIS A 210 -16.40 -4.08 4.81
N ALA A 211 -17.46 -4.19 5.62
CA ALA A 211 -17.77 -3.22 6.67
C ALA A 211 -16.63 -3.05 7.71
N PRO A 212 -15.97 -4.13 8.20
CA PRO A 212 -14.86 -4.01 9.13
C PRO A 212 -13.72 -3.14 8.62
N ARG A 213 -13.38 -3.26 7.33
CA ARG A 213 -12.31 -2.46 6.71
C ARG A 213 -12.62 -0.97 6.77
N VAL A 214 -13.83 -0.56 6.40
CA VAL A 214 -14.24 0.86 6.45
C VAL A 214 -14.19 1.39 7.88
N LEU A 215 -14.73 0.63 8.84
CA LEU A 215 -14.74 0.99 10.26
C LEU A 215 -13.33 1.13 10.83
N LEU A 216 -12.41 0.22 10.47
CA LEU A 216 -11.00 0.28 10.88
C LEU A 216 -10.29 1.49 10.27
N THR A 217 -10.47 1.77 8.98
CA THR A 217 -9.88 2.94 8.32
C THR A 217 -10.37 4.24 8.95
N MET A 218 -11.67 4.33 9.25
CA MET A 218 -12.23 5.50 9.95
C MET A 218 -11.67 5.63 11.38
N ALA A 219 -11.56 4.52 12.12
CA ALA A 219 -10.95 4.51 13.45
C ALA A 219 -9.50 4.99 13.41
N ASP A 220 -8.72 4.57 12.41
CA ASP A 220 -7.35 5.02 12.19
C ASP A 220 -7.28 6.53 11.94
N GLY A 221 -8.18 7.06 11.12
CA GLY A 221 -8.32 8.50 10.89
C GLY A 221 -8.61 9.26 12.19
N TYR A 222 -9.58 8.81 12.99
CA TYR A 222 -9.90 9.44 14.28
C TYR A 222 -8.75 9.33 15.29
N ILE A 223 -8.04 8.20 15.35
CA ILE A 223 -6.85 8.03 16.22
C ILE A 223 -5.75 9.00 15.80
N ALA A 224 -5.48 9.13 14.50
CA ALA A 224 -4.48 10.06 13.96
C ALA A 224 -4.86 11.52 14.23
N ALA A 225 -6.16 11.85 14.25
CA ALA A 225 -6.67 13.17 14.64
C ALA A 225 -6.59 13.45 16.16
N GLY A 226 -6.27 12.43 16.99
CA GLY A 226 -6.35 12.52 18.44
C GLY A 226 -7.77 12.36 19.01
N GLU A 227 -8.78 12.17 18.15
CA GLU A 227 -10.20 11.97 18.49
C GLU A 227 -10.49 10.52 18.91
N ARG A 228 -9.76 10.04 19.90
CA ARG A 228 -9.79 8.63 20.32
C ARG A 228 -11.20 8.19 20.74
N GLU A 229 -11.95 9.03 21.44
CA GLU A 229 -13.32 8.67 21.86
C GLU A 229 -14.26 8.40 20.67
N SER A 230 -14.02 9.03 19.52
CA SER A 230 -14.75 8.79 18.27
C SER A 230 -14.34 7.49 17.57
N ALA A 231 -13.07 7.07 17.72
CA ALA A 231 -12.57 5.80 17.17
C ALA A 231 -13.13 4.58 17.91
N ARG A 232 -13.35 4.69 19.23
CA ARG A 232 -13.75 3.58 20.10
C ARG A 232 -15.02 2.85 19.64
N PRO A 233 -16.16 3.52 19.40
CA PRO A 233 -17.38 2.83 18.99
C PRO A 233 -17.23 2.13 17.64
N LEU A 234 -16.31 2.56 16.78
CA LEU A 234 -16.01 1.89 15.51
C LEU A 234 -15.25 0.58 15.76
N LEU A 235 -14.21 0.60 16.61
CA LEU A 235 -13.49 -0.61 16.99
C LEU A 235 -14.36 -1.60 17.77
N ASP A 236 -15.28 -1.14 18.62
CA ASP A 236 -16.22 -2.01 19.33
C ASP A 236 -17.21 -2.68 18.34
N GLN A 237 -17.64 -2.00 17.28
CA GLN A 237 -18.45 -2.60 16.21
C GLN A 237 -17.68 -3.68 15.44
N VAL A 238 -16.41 -3.42 15.11
CA VAL A 238 -15.54 -4.43 14.47
C VAL A 238 -15.35 -5.63 15.39
N LEU A 239 -15.12 -5.41 16.68
CA LEU A 239 -15.01 -6.49 17.66
C LEU A 239 -16.26 -7.37 17.69
N GLN A 240 -17.45 -6.76 17.71
CA GLN A 240 -18.72 -7.49 17.66
C GLN A 240 -18.85 -8.30 16.37
N TRP A 241 -18.50 -7.69 15.23
CA TRP A 241 -18.51 -8.38 13.95
C TRP A 241 -17.58 -9.60 13.96
N VAL A 242 -16.32 -9.45 14.36
CA VAL A 242 -15.31 -10.53 14.42
C VAL A 242 -15.77 -11.65 15.37
N GLN A 243 -16.41 -11.31 16.49
CA GLN A 243 -16.97 -12.28 17.44
C GLN A 243 -18.21 -13.01 16.90
N SER A 244 -19.06 -12.34 16.12
CA SER A 244 -20.30 -12.91 15.58
C SER A 244 -20.13 -13.64 14.24
N ALA A 245 -19.09 -13.31 13.47
CA ALA A 245 -18.88 -13.85 12.14
C ALA A 245 -18.60 -15.35 12.27
N SER A 246 -19.50 -16.21 11.79
CA SER A 246 -19.29 -17.67 11.67
C SER A 246 -18.76 -18.08 10.30
N VAL A 247 -18.29 -17.14 9.48
CA VAL A 247 -18.09 -17.38 8.04
C VAL A 247 -16.67 -17.88 7.75
N PRO A 248 -16.51 -19.03 7.05
CA PRO A 248 -15.28 -19.33 6.35
C PRO A 248 -15.15 -18.38 5.15
N TYR A 249 -14.08 -17.61 5.09
CA TYR A 249 -13.85 -16.65 4.01
C TYR A 249 -13.49 -17.39 2.71
N GLU A 250 -14.47 -17.73 1.88
CA GLU A 250 -14.26 -18.13 0.48
C GLU A 250 -14.18 -16.86 -0.38
N GLY A 251 -12.97 -16.31 -0.59
CA GLY A 251 -12.88 -15.13 -1.47
C GLY A 251 -11.56 -14.39 -1.61
N SER A 252 -10.45 -14.80 -0.99
CA SER A 252 -9.16 -14.16 -1.30
C SER A 252 -8.53 -14.86 -2.51
N PRO A 253 -8.17 -14.13 -3.58
CA PRO A 253 -7.27 -14.70 -4.58
C PRO A 253 -5.99 -15.06 -3.85
N ALA A 254 -5.57 -16.32 -4.02
CA ALA A 254 -4.36 -16.86 -3.45
C ALA A 254 -3.19 -15.88 -3.63
N VAL A 255 -2.78 -15.22 -2.55
CA VAL A 255 -1.44 -14.65 -2.45
C VAL A 255 -0.51 -15.85 -2.34
N SER A 256 -0.21 -16.41 -3.50
CA SER A 256 0.92 -17.31 -3.65
C SER A 256 2.19 -16.47 -3.53
N THR A 257 2.91 -16.64 -2.43
CA THR A 257 4.38 -16.68 -2.37
C THR A 257 4.84 -16.90 -0.93
N GLU A 258 5.17 -18.15 -0.64
CA GLU A 258 6.31 -18.57 0.19
C GLU A 258 6.72 -17.66 1.37
N ASN A 259 5.88 -17.55 2.42
CA ASN A 259 6.31 -17.62 3.84
C ASN A 259 5.18 -17.42 4.87
N THR A 260 3.92 -17.29 4.46
CA THR A 260 2.79 -17.15 5.37
C THR A 260 1.94 -18.42 5.32
N ALA A 261 2.22 -19.36 6.21
CA ALA A 261 1.38 -20.54 6.42
C ALA A 261 -0.05 -20.09 6.74
N ASP A 262 -0.97 -20.39 5.82
CA ASP A 262 -2.43 -20.58 6.02
C ASP A 262 -3.00 -19.86 7.26
N TYR A 263 -3.03 -18.53 7.21
CA TYR A 263 -3.58 -17.72 8.30
C TYR A 263 -5.10 -17.68 8.16
N ASP A 264 -5.79 -18.21 9.17
CA ASP A 264 -7.23 -18.04 9.31
C ASP A 264 -7.56 -16.54 9.36
N PHE A 265 -8.42 -16.10 8.45
CA PHE A 265 -8.86 -14.72 8.27
C PHE A 265 -9.25 -14.05 9.60
N LYS A 266 -9.91 -14.79 10.50
CA LYS A 266 -10.30 -14.28 11.83
C LYS A 266 -9.10 -13.92 12.71
N ALA A 267 -8.03 -14.71 12.68
CA ALA A 267 -6.85 -14.43 13.48
C ALA A 267 -6.18 -13.12 13.04
N LEU A 268 -6.16 -12.86 11.73
CA LEU A 268 -5.64 -11.61 11.18
C LEU A 268 -6.49 -10.42 11.63
N GLU A 269 -7.81 -10.52 11.55
CA GLU A 269 -8.74 -9.48 12.01
C GLU A 269 -8.59 -9.18 13.51
N PHE A 270 -8.47 -10.21 14.35
CA PHE A 270 -8.17 -10.03 15.77
C PHE A 270 -6.85 -9.28 16.00
N ARG A 271 -5.80 -9.55 15.22
CA ARG A 271 -4.53 -8.77 15.30
C ARG A 271 -4.77 -7.31 15.04
N VAL A 272 -5.38 -7.03 13.89
CA VAL A 272 -5.52 -5.67 13.39
C VAL A 272 -6.29 -4.88 14.43
N LEU A 273 -7.38 -5.44 14.93
CA LEU A 273 -8.17 -4.86 16.00
C LEU A 273 -7.38 -4.60 17.28
N VAL A 274 -6.65 -5.59 17.79
CA VAL A 274 -5.85 -5.43 19.03
C VAL A 274 -4.78 -4.34 18.86
N LEU A 275 -4.09 -4.32 17.72
CA LEU A 275 -3.10 -3.30 17.41
C LEU A 275 -3.72 -1.90 17.29
N ARG A 276 -4.97 -1.77 16.85
CA ARG A 276 -5.68 -0.47 16.85
C ARG A 276 -6.09 0.00 18.24
N TYR A 277 -6.52 -0.91 19.11
CA TYR A 277 -6.72 -0.56 20.51
C TYR A 277 -5.42 -0.11 21.18
N ALA A 278 -4.31 -0.80 20.89
CA ALA A 278 -3.00 -0.46 21.42
C ALA A 278 -2.47 0.88 20.87
N SER A 279 -2.60 1.15 19.56
CA SER A 279 -2.20 2.43 18.97
C SER A 279 -3.02 3.63 19.49
N ALA A 280 -4.29 3.39 19.85
CA ALA A 280 -5.13 4.37 20.54
C ALA A 280 -4.74 4.57 22.03
N GLY A 281 -3.81 3.78 22.56
CA GLY A 281 -3.39 3.80 23.96
C GLY A 281 -4.32 3.07 24.92
N TRP A 282 -5.26 2.27 24.43
CA TRP A 282 -6.17 1.46 25.24
C TRP A 282 -5.59 0.06 25.51
N PHE A 283 -4.38 0.00 26.05
CA PHE A 283 -3.65 -1.26 26.24
C PHE A 283 -4.39 -2.26 27.12
N THR A 284 -5.08 -1.83 28.17
CA THR A 284 -5.89 -2.74 29.01
C THR A 284 -6.95 -3.49 28.20
N ARG A 285 -7.63 -2.77 27.28
CA ARG A 285 -8.64 -3.36 26.38
C ARG A 285 -7.97 -4.26 25.33
N ALA A 286 -6.84 -3.81 24.77
CA ALA A 286 -6.05 -4.59 23.81
C ALA A 286 -5.59 -5.94 24.41
N ILE A 287 -5.07 -5.94 25.64
CA ILE A 287 -4.66 -7.14 26.37
C ILE A 287 -5.86 -8.06 26.60
N ALA A 288 -6.98 -7.52 27.10
CA ALA A 288 -8.19 -8.31 27.34
C ALA A 288 -8.73 -8.98 26.06
N ILE A 289 -8.64 -8.31 24.91
CA ILE A 289 -9.02 -8.92 23.63
C ILE A 289 -8.00 -9.99 23.23
N ALA A 290 -6.70 -9.72 23.34
CA ALA A 290 -5.63 -10.65 23.01
C ALA A 290 -5.68 -11.96 23.83
N GLU A 291 -6.01 -11.87 25.11
CA GLU A 291 -6.19 -13.01 26.02
C GLU A 291 -7.35 -13.93 25.62
N ASN A 292 -8.38 -13.35 25.00
CA ASN A 292 -9.59 -14.05 24.56
C ASN A 292 -9.51 -14.54 23.11
N ILE A 293 -8.38 -14.36 22.42
CA ILE A 293 -8.15 -14.96 21.11
C ILE A 293 -8.20 -16.49 21.23
N PRO A 294 -9.00 -17.22 20.42
CA PRO A 294 -9.12 -18.67 20.49
C PRO A 294 -7.77 -19.41 20.46
N ALA A 295 -7.68 -20.52 21.20
CA ALA A 295 -6.43 -21.22 21.45
C ALA A 295 -5.78 -21.80 20.17
N GLU A 296 -6.58 -22.06 19.14
CA GLU A 296 -6.12 -22.45 17.81
C GLU A 296 -5.24 -21.39 17.12
N TYR A 297 -5.28 -20.15 17.59
CA TYR A 297 -4.45 -19.04 17.11
C TYR A 297 -3.31 -18.67 18.09
N CYS A 298 -3.00 -19.49 19.09
CA CYS A 298 -2.02 -19.18 20.15
C CYS A 298 -0.62 -18.79 19.66
N ARG A 299 -0.13 -19.33 18.52
CA ARG A 299 1.18 -18.93 17.94
C ARG A 299 1.27 -17.44 17.63
N PHE A 300 0.12 -16.82 17.44
CA PHE A 300 -0.01 -15.41 17.14
C PHE A 300 0.09 -14.51 18.36
N ARG A 301 -0.32 -15.04 19.53
CA ARG A 301 -0.46 -14.28 20.76
C ARG A 301 0.88 -13.71 21.23
N GLU A 302 1.96 -14.50 21.11
CA GLU A 302 3.31 -14.04 21.49
C GLU A 302 3.79 -12.89 20.59
N THR A 303 3.66 -13.03 19.27
CA THR A 303 4.02 -11.97 18.31
C THR A 303 3.19 -10.71 18.54
N LEU A 304 1.90 -10.88 18.80
CA LEU A 304 0.98 -9.78 19.09
C LEU A 304 1.37 -9.03 20.36
N PHE A 305 1.68 -9.73 21.46
CA PHE A 305 2.15 -9.08 22.68
C PHE A 305 3.49 -8.37 22.49
N ARG A 306 4.41 -8.91 21.68
CA ARG A 306 5.66 -8.21 21.31
C ARG A 306 5.39 -6.89 20.57
N GLU A 307 4.48 -6.90 19.61
CA GLU A 307 4.10 -5.68 18.87
C GLU A 307 3.43 -4.64 19.78
N MET A 308 2.52 -5.08 20.65
CA MET A 308 1.89 -4.20 21.65
C MET A 308 2.92 -3.62 22.63
N LEU A 309 3.89 -4.43 23.06
CA LEU A 309 4.96 -4.00 23.97
C LEU A 309 5.80 -2.89 23.33
N LEU A 310 6.16 -3.04 22.05
CA LEU A 310 6.87 -2.00 21.30
C LEU A 310 6.06 -0.71 21.24
N GLN A 311 4.77 -0.78 20.92
CA GLN A 311 3.89 0.40 20.90
C GLN A 311 3.77 1.07 22.27
N ALA A 312 3.65 0.29 23.37
CA ALA A 312 3.60 0.83 24.72
C ALA A 312 4.89 1.57 25.11
N ILE A 313 6.04 1.01 24.73
CA ILE A 313 7.36 1.63 24.95
C ILE A 313 7.48 2.93 24.14
N GLU A 314 7.13 2.91 22.85
CA GLU A 314 7.15 4.08 21.97
C GLU A 314 6.23 5.19 22.47
N ALA A 315 5.05 4.81 22.98
CA ALA A 315 4.09 5.72 23.61
C ALA A 315 4.51 6.16 25.03
N LYS A 316 5.64 5.68 25.56
CA LYS A 316 6.15 5.93 26.92
C LYS A 316 5.16 5.54 28.03
N GLN A 317 4.33 4.53 27.79
CA GLN A 317 3.37 4.00 28.75
C GLN A 317 3.97 2.79 29.48
N LEU A 318 4.87 3.08 30.44
CA LEU A 318 5.67 2.06 31.11
C LEU A 318 4.84 1.06 31.94
N ASP A 319 3.73 1.51 32.55
CA ASP A 319 2.83 0.63 33.29
C ASP A 319 2.19 -0.40 32.36
N ALA A 320 1.67 0.06 31.21
CA ALA A 320 1.13 -0.83 30.19
C ALA A 320 2.19 -1.77 29.61
N ALA A 321 3.42 -1.28 29.38
CA ALA A 321 4.53 -2.13 28.92
C ALA A 321 4.87 -3.23 29.93
N SER A 322 4.85 -2.93 31.23
CA SER A 322 5.06 -3.91 32.30
C SER A 322 3.94 -4.95 32.31
N ASP A 323 2.68 -4.53 32.20
CA ASP A 323 1.53 -5.43 32.16
C ASP A 323 1.60 -6.38 30.95
N ILE A 324 1.94 -5.85 29.76
CA ILE A 324 2.11 -6.65 28.54
C ILE A 324 3.27 -7.65 28.70
N PHE A 325 4.40 -7.22 29.27
CA PHE A 325 5.55 -8.09 29.48
C PHE A 325 5.23 -9.23 30.45
N ALA A 326 4.41 -8.99 31.48
CA ALA A 326 3.95 -10.03 32.40
C ALA A 326 3.11 -11.11 31.69
N GLN A 327 2.34 -10.75 30.66
CA GLN A 327 1.54 -11.68 29.86
C GLN A 327 2.38 -12.57 28.93
N MET A 328 3.66 -12.26 28.76
CA MET A 328 4.59 -13.03 27.93
C MET A 328 5.40 -14.08 28.71
N GLN A 329 5.30 -14.11 30.05
CA GLN A 329 6.01 -15.05 30.94
C GLN A 329 5.17 -16.29 31.25
#